data_AF-D7LFH5-F1
#
_entry.id   AF-D7LFH5-F1
#
_cell.length_a   1.000
_cell.length_b   1.000
_cell.length_c   1.000
_cell.angle_alpha   90.00
_cell.angle_beta   90.00
_cell.angle_gamma   90.00
#
_symmetry.space_group_name_H-M   'P 1'
#
loop_
_entity.id
_entity.type
_entity.pdbx_description
1 polymer ?
#
loop_
_entity_poly.entity_id
_entity_poly.type
_entity_poly.pdbx_seq_one_letter_code
_entity_poly.pdbx_strand_id
1 'polypeptide(L)'
;MVCASSRELEMSNLTALSPLDGRFWRKFKELASSMSEFRLIYFRALGEIKWLPKLSNTLSKSLKFQALAKKLRFTCKAMEKIEKVTNHDVKAVDYFLDQKCESHQDIAKV
;
A
#
# COMPACT_ATOMS: atom_id res chain seq x y z
N MET A 1 -39.03 15.10 3.82
CA MET A 1 -38.73 13.88 3.05
C MET A 1 -38.38 14.31 1.64
N VAL A 2 -37.09 14.50 1.32
CA VAL A 2 -36.64 14.84 -0.03
C VAL A 2 -36.03 13.57 -0.61
N CYS A 3 -36.63 13.06 -1.69
CA CYS A 3 -36.14 11.92 -2.44
C CYS A 3 -34.70 12.15 -2.88
N ALA A 4 -33.85 11.18 -2.57
CA ALA A 4 -32.45 11.14 -2.97
C ALA A 4 -32.35 11.06 -4.50
N SER A 5 -31.91 12.16 -5.11
CA SER A 5 -31.16 12.06 -6.36
C SER A 5 -29.79 11.56 -5.98
N SER A 6 -29.47 10.30 -6.29
CA SER A 6 -28.11 9.76 -6.19
C SER A 6 -27.23 10.50 -7.20
N ARG A 7 -26.84 11.73 -6.87
CA ARG A 7 -25.73 12.42 -7.50
C ARG A 7 -24.49 11.75 -6.93
N GLU A 8 -23.63 11.27 -7.81
CA GLU A 8 -22.29 10.82 -7.45
C GLU A 8 -21.61 11.97 -6.70
N LEU A 9 -21.50 11.83 -5.38
CA LEU A 9 -20.93 12.84 -4.51
C LEU A 9 -19.41 12.68 -4.57
N GLU A 10 -18.79 13.48 -5.43
CA GLU A 10 -17.33 13.55 -5.52
C GLU A 10 -16.73 14.06 -4.21
N MET A 11 -15.56 13.52 -3.85
CA MET A 11 -14.82 13.94 -2.67
C MET A 11 -14.30 15.38 -2.83
N SER A 12 -14.71 16.25 -1.92
CA SER A 12 -14.33 17.66 -1.86
C SER A 12 -14.29 18.12 -0.41
N ASN A 13 -13.73 19.31 -0.15
CA ASN A 13 -13.73 19.87 1.21
C ASN A 13 -15.13 20.05 1.81
N LEU A 14 -16.17 20.23 0.98
CA LEU A 14 -17.55 20.44 1.42
C LEU A 14 -18.32 19.12 1.58
N THR A 15 -17.91 18.07 0.88
CA THR A 15 -18.54 16.74 0.91
C THR A 15 -17.80 15.75 1.80
N ALA A 16 -16.61 16.12 2.30
CA ALA A 16 -15.85 15.32 3.25
C ALA A 16 -16.66 15.05 4.51
N LEU A 17 -16.75 13.77 4.91
CA LEU A 17 -17.46 13.33 6.11
C LEU A 17 -16.85 13.91 7.39
N SER A 18 -15.52 13.95 7.45
CA SER A 18 -14.76 14.48 8.58
C SER A 18 -14.27 15.90 8.31
N PRO A 19 -14.40 16.85 9.25
CA PRO A 19 -13.79 18.18 9.13
C PRO A 19 -12.27 18.15 8.99
N LEU A 20 -11.59 17.08 9.43
CA LEU A 20 -10.14 16.92 9.33
C LEU A 20 -9.68 16.86 7.86
N ASP A 21 -10.45 16.15 7.04
CA ASP A 21 -10.17 15.95 5.61
C ASP A 21 -10.81 17.04 4.73
N GLY A 22 -11.53 17.99 5.33
CA GLY A 22 -12.17 19.12 4.65
C GLY A 22 -11.81 20.47 5.27
N ARG A 23 -12.69 21.01 6.11
CA ARG A 23 -12.57 22.36 6.71
C ARG A 23 -11.19 22.64 7.34
N PHE A 24 -10.58 21.64 7.97
CA PHE A 24 -9.32 21.76 8.67
C PHE A 24 -8.14 21.12 7.93
N TRP A 25 -8.32 20.71 6.67
CA TRP A 25 -7.27 20.07 5.88
C TRP A 25 -5.96 20.85 5.88
N ARG A 26 -6.00 22.17 5.71
CA ARG A 26 -4.79 23.03 5.73
C ARG A 26 -3.97 22.91 7.01
N LYS A 27 -4.59 22.59 8.15
CA LYS A 27 -3.94 22.43 9.46
C LYS A 27 -3.41 21.00 9.65
N PHE A 28 -4.08 20.00 9.09
CA PHE A 28 -3.80 18.59 9.34
C PHE A 28 -3.20 17.82 8.16
N LYS A 29 -3.04 18.44 6.98
CA LYS A 29 -2.48 17.81 5.77
C LYS A 29 -1.13 17.10 6.01
N GLU A 30 -0.34 17.58 6.97
CA GLU A 30 0.93 16.96 7.32
C GLU A 30 0.73 15.59 8.00
N LEU A 31 -0.35 15.41 8.77
CA LEU A 31 -0.70 14.11 9.34
C LEU A 31 -1.06 13.09 8.27
N ALA A 32 -1.63 13.51 7.13
CA ALA A 32 -1.94 12.58 6.04
C ALA A 32 -0.69 11.87 5.49
N SER A 33 0.50 12.46 5.63
CA SER A 33 1.76 11.80 5.29
C SER A 33 2.11 10.63 6.22
N SER A 34 1.51 10.58 7.42
CA SER A 34 1.80 9.62 8.49
C SER A 34 0.62 8.70 8.84
N MET A 35 -0.62 9.21 8.75
CA MET A 35 -1.84 8.61 9.29
C MET A 35 -2.89 8.29 8.21
N SER A 36 -2.55 8.44 6.93
CA SER A 36 -3.43 7.99 5.85
C SER A 36 -3.39 6.47 5.71
N GLU A 37 -4.46 5.93 5.14
CA GLU A 37 -4.51 4.54 4.70
C GLU A 37 -3.35 4.18 3.77
N PHE A 38 -3.00 5.08 2.84
CA PHE A 38 -1.81 4.93 2.01
C PHE A 38 -0.54 4.72 2.86
N ARG A 39 -0.37 5.50 3.93
CA ARG A 39 0.82 5.39 4.77
C ARG A 39 0.82 4.11 5.61
N LEU A 40 -0.34 3.69 6.11
CA LEU A 40 -0.51 2.40 6.79
C LEU A 40 -0.06 1.24 5.88
N ILE A 41 -0.59 1.22 4.66
CA ILE A 41 -0.27 0.23 3.64
C ILE A 41 1.23 0.27 3.29
N TYR A 42 1.79 1.47 3.07
CA TYR A 42 3.21 1.65 2.77
C TYR A 42 4.11 1.03 3.84
N PHE A 43 3.79 1.24 5.13
CA PHE A 43 4.59 0.67 6.21
C PHE A 43 4.43 -0.83 6.36
N ARG A 44 3.25 -1.40 6.09
CA ARG A 44 3.05 -2.86 6.04
C ARG A 44 3.93 -3.50 4.98
N ALA A 45 3.89 -2.97 3.76
CA ALA A 45 4.75 -3.42 2.67
C ALA A 45 6.24 -3.26 3.00
N LEU A 46 6.64 -2.11 3.57
CA LEU A 46 8.02 -1.88 3.98
C LEU A 46 8.49 -2.90 5.04
N GLY A 47 7.61 -3.26 5.98
CA GLY A 47 7.88 -4.27 6.99
C GLY A 47 8.20 -5.62 6.38
N GLU A 48 7.35 -6.09 5.46
CA GLU A 48 7.54 -7.37 4.77
C GLU A 48 8.79 -7.37 3.88
N ILE A 49 9.04 -6.28 3.13
CA ILE A 49 10.25 -6.13 2.31
C ILE A 49 11.51 -6.18 3.15
N LYS A 50 11.50 -5.59 4.36
CA LYS A 50 12.64 -5.65 5.28
C LYS A 50 12.77 -7.01 5.96
N TRP A 51 11.66 -7.70 6.19
CA TRP A 51 11.63 -9.02 6.79
C TRP A 51 12.19 -10.10 5.85
N LEU A 52 11.88 -10.04 4.55
CA LEU A 52 12.31 -11.03 3.55
C LEU A 52 13.83 -11.28 3.54
N PRO A 53 14.71 -10.26 3.45
CA PRO A 53 16.16 -10.44 3.57
C PRO A 53 16.57 -11.06 4.91
N LYS A 54 15.93 -10.65 6.01
CA LYS A 54 16.26 -11.15 7.35
C LYS A 54 15.95 -12.64 7.46
N LEU A 55 14.79 -13.07 6.97
CA LEU A 55 14.43 -14.48 6.89
C LEU A 55 15.39 -15.26 5.97
N SER A 56 15.73 -14.69 4.81
CA SER A 56 16.63 -15.35 3.84
C SER A 56 18.03 -15.59 4.41
N ASN A 57 18.52 -14.70 5.28
CA ASN A 57 19.79 -14.88 5.98
C ASN A 57 19.74 -16.06 6.95
N THR A 58 18.61 -16.25 7.65
CA THR A 58 18.41 -17.40 8.54
C THR A 58 18.30 -18.71 7.76
N LEU A 59 17.77 -18.68 6.53
CA LEU A 59 17.58 -19.85 5.66
C LEU A 59 18.74 -20.07 4.66
N SER A 60 19.87 -19.36 4.79
CA SER A 60 21.02 -19.43 3.87
C SER A 60 20.70 -19.13 2.38
N LYS A 61 19.60 -18.43 2.09
CA LYS A 61 19.15 -17.99 0.74
C LYS A 61 19.39 -16.47 0.51
N SER A 62 20.39 -15.90 1.18
CA SER A 62 20.59 -14.47 1.50
C SER A 62 20.67 -13.46 0.34
N LEU A 63 21.50 -13.73 -0.69
CA LEU A 63 21.98 -12.67 -1.59
C LEU A 63 20.91 -12.15 -2.56
N LYS A 64 19.98 -13.00 -2.98
CA LYS A 64 18.97 -12.68 -4.01
C LYS A 64 17.88 -11.75 -3.48
N PHE A 65 17.39 -12.01 -2.27
CA PHE A 65 16.33 -11.21 -1.65
C PHE A 65 16.80 -9.81 -1.22
N GLN A 66 18.08 -9.66 -0.84
CA GLN A 66 18.65 -8.32 -0.56
C GLN A 66 18.67 -7.43 -1.81
N ALA A 67 18.98 -7.99 -2.97
CA ALA A 67 18.98 -7.25 -4.23
C ALA A 67 17.56 -6.84 -4.65
N LEU A 68 16.57 -7.73 -4.44
CA LEU A 68 15.16 -7.45 -4.69
C LEU A 68 14.64 -6.31 -3.80
N ALA A 69 14.89 -6.39 -2.49
CA ALA A 69 14.42 -5.39 -1.53
C ALA A 69 14.88 -3.97 -1.89
N LYS A 70 16.09 -3.82 -2.46
CA LYS A 70 16.61 -2.53 -2.94
C LYS A 70 15.92 -2.01 -4.21
N LYS A 71 15.35 -2.91 -5.03
CA LYS A 71 14.70 -2.59 -6.31
C LYS A 71 13.19 -2.38 -6.19
N LEU A 72 12.57 -2.86 -5.11
CA LEU A 72 11.13 -2.72 -4.88
C LEU A 72 10.76 -1.25 -4.68
N ARG A 73 9.98 -0.71 -5.64
CA ARG A 73 9.39 0.62 -5.56
C ARG A 73 7.90 0.49 -5.32
N PHE A 74 7.43 1.10 -4.24
CA PHE A 74 6.04 1.10 -3.84
C PHE A 74 5.29 2.29 -4.44
N THR A 75 4.07 2.07 -4.95
CA THR A 75 3.19 3.16 -5.42
C THR A 75 1.77 2.91 -4.95
N CYS A 76 1.04 3.96 -4.53
CA CYS A 76 -0.35 3.85 -4.03
C CYS A 76 -1.24 3.12 -5.05
N LYS A 77 -1.14 3.54 -6.32
CA LYS A 77 -1.94 3.02 -7.43
C LYS A 77 -1.76 1.53 -7.67
N ALA A 78 -0.57 0.98 -7.41
CA ALA A 78 -0.34 -0.45 -7.56
C ALA A 78 -1.10 -1.22 -6.47
N MET A 79 -1.06 -0.74 -5.23
CA MET A 79 -1.73 -1.42 -4.13
C MET A 79 -3.25 -1.32 -4.22
N GLU A 80 -3.79 -0.14 -4.51
CA GLU A 80 -5.25 0.05 -4.70
C GLU A 80 -5.81 -0.90 -5.76
N LYS A 81 -5.06 -1.18 -6.83
CA LYS A 81 -5.50 -2.13 -7.88
C LYS A 81 -5.57 -3.56 -7.37
N ILE A 82 -4.59 -3.99 -6.58
CA ILE A 82 -4.53 -5.34 -6.06
C ILE A 82 -5.58 -5.50 -4.94
N GLU A 83 -5.70 -4.52 -4.07
CA GLU A 83 -6.67 -4.49 -2.99
C GLU A 83 -8.12 -4.55 -3.50
N LYS A 84 -8.43 -3.89 -4.61
CA LYS A 84 -9.75 -4.02 -5.26
C LYS A 84 -10.12 -5.46 -5.62
N VAL A 85 -9.13 -6.31 -5.89
CA VAL A 85 -9.33 -7.72 -6.20
C VAL A 85 -9.32 -8.57 -4.94
N THR A 86 -8.40 -8.32 -4.01
CA THR A 86 -8.26 -9.12 -2.79
C THR A 86 -9.28 -8.78 -1.70
N ASN A 87 -9.83 -7.57 -1.74
CA ASN A 87 -10.64 -6.96 -0.67
C ASN A 87 -9.97 -7.08 0.72
N HIS A 88 -8.64 -7.04 0.74
CA HIS A 88 -7.83 -7.20 1.94
C HIS A 88 -6.44 -6.60 1.71
N ASP A 89 -6.12 -5.57 2.50
CA ASP A 89 -4.88 -4.80 2.44
C ASP A 89 -3.59 -5.63 2.64
N VAL A 90 -3.51 -6.50 3.65
CA VAL A 90 -2.34 -7.37 3.88
C VAL A 90 -2.17 -8.35 2.72
N LYS A 91 -3.25 -8.97 2.25
CA LYS A 91 -3.16 -9.85 1.07
C LYS A 91 -2.73 -9.11 -0.18
N ALA A 92 -3.12 -7.85 -0.32
CA ALA A 92 -2.68 -7.05 -1.45
C ALA A 92 -1.15 -6.84 -1.43
N VAL A 93 -0.55 -6.71 -0.24
CA VAL A 93 0.90 -6.68 -0.07
C VAL A 93 1.55 -8.00 -0.47
N ASP A 94 1.03 -9.14 0.00
CA ASP A 94 1.52 -10.47 -0.39
C ASP A 94 1.57 -10.60 -1.93
N TYR A 95 0.43 -10.35 -2.59
CA TYR A 95 0.32 -10.45 -4.05
C TYR A 95 1.23 -9.46 -4.79
N PHE A 96 1.41 -8.25 -4.24
CA PHE A 96 2.35 -7.29 -4.81
C PHE A 96 3.78 -7.83 -4.78
N LEU A 97 4.20 -8.45 -3.67
CA LEU A 97 5.53 -9.02 -3.53
C LEU A 97 5.71 -10.24 -4.45
N ASP A 98 4.72 -11.12 -4.53
CA ASP A 98 4.75 -12.29 -5.42
C ASP A 98 4.91 -11.88 -6.88
N GLN A 99 4.10 -10.93 -7.37
CA GLN A 99 4.23 -10.39 -8.74
C GLN A 99 5.61 -9.80 -9.02
N LYS A 100 6.24 -9.19 -8.01
CA LYS A 100 7.59 -8.64 -8.15
C LYS A 100 8.65 -9.73 -8.14
N CYS A 101 8.50 -10.76 -7.32
CA CYS A 101 9.38 -11.93 -7.31
C CYS A 101 9.35 -12.69 -8.64
N GLU A 102 8.15 -12.90 -9.23
CA GLU A 102 7.98 -13.55 -10.53
C GLU A 102 8.68 -12.78 -11.66
N SER A 103 8.66 -11.45 -11.60
CA SER A 103 9.35 -10.60 -12.59
C SER A 103 10.89 -10.70 -12.54
N HIS A 104 11.44 -11.36 -11.53
CA HIS A 104 12.88 -11.59 -11.36
C HIS A 104 13.21 -13.09 -11.45
N GLN A 105 13.69 -13.53 -12.62
CA GLN A 105 14.04 -14.93 -12.91
C GLN A 105 15.00 -15.57 -11.89
N ASP A 106 15.86 -14.78 -11.25
CA ASP A 106 16.79 -15.26 -10.23
C ASP A 106 16.10 -15.73 -8.94
N ILE A 107 14.90 -15.21 -8.68
CA ILE A 107 14.12 -15.39 -7.43
C ILE A 107 12.96 -16.37 -7.64
N ALA A 108 12.33 -16.33 -8.82
CA ALA A 108 11.23 -17.23 -9.18
C ALA A 108 11.59 -18.73 -9.18
N LYS A 109 12.89 -19.08 -9.15
CA LYS A 109 13.40 -20.47 -9.13
C LYS A 109 13.81 -20.98 -7.73
N VAL A 110 13.63 -20.19 -6.67
CA VAL A 110 14.05 -20.50 -5.29
C VAL A 110 12.97 -21.24 -4.52
#